data_AF-A0A9E2YRN7-F1
#
_entry.id   AF-A0A9E2YRN7-F1
#
_cell.length_a   1.000
_cell.length_b   1.000
_cell.length_c   1.000
_cell.angle_alpha   90.00
_cell.angle_beta   90.00
_cell.angle_gamma   90.00
#
_symmetry.space_group_name_H-M   'P 1'
#
loop_
_entity.id
_entity.type
_entity.pdbx_description
1 polymer ?
#
loop_
_entity_poly.entity_id
_entity_poly.type
_entity_poly.pdbx_seq_one_letter_code
_entity_poly.pdbx_strand_id
1 'polypeptide(L)'
;CFRLPQSRATAGFILSVLSRGRQQKLVFLLIFGIGVALVLESSVYASMHPERIQVRGAPAGFESSIVSLPLTLSFFAMIGMRRVFRLPSELPANWIFRFTEQPELRRSQLDTVFRTLVFWGGLPVLLVCAPAQFAVFGPRAVWALLMQALLMLALAEHLLQGWRSIPFTCQQNPARRHLMLSASVHILELALYSFMSSNFITAGLHDPGTYRNYFIFVLAVFIYLRRKRLREWGAAPLEFQESLTPDVQPLNLIVH
;
A
#
# COMPACT_ATOMS: atom_id res chain seq x y z
N CYS A 1 9.64 -16.92 3.48
CA CYS A 1 9.47 -18.36 3.23
C CYS A 1 8.28 -18.63 2.30
N PHE A 2 8.55 -18.81 1.00
CA PHE A 2 7.59 -19.26 -0.03
C PHE A 2 7.82 -20.75 -0.27
N ARG A 3 6.90 -21.60 0.18
CA ARG A 3 7.07 -23.08 0.19
C ARG A 3 6.63 -23.76 -1.13
N LEU A 4 5.97 -23.04 -2.04
CA LEU A 4 5.47 -23.61 -3.30
C LEU A 4 6.32 -23.11 -4.49
N PRO A 5 6.70 -23.99 -5.44
CA PRO A 5 7.52 -23.62 -6.60
C PRO A 5 6.84 -22.59 -7.51
N GLN A 6 5.51 -22.63 -7.57
CA GLN A 6 4.72 -21.70 -8.37
C GLN A 6 4.73 -20.26 -7.81
N SER A 7 4.72 -20.10 -6.48
CA SER A 7 4.84 -18.77 -5.84
C SER A 7 6.19 -18.10 -6.10
N ARG A 8 7.26 -18.90 -6.21
CA ARG A 8 8.60 -18.41 -6.58
C ARG A 8 8.65 -17.97 -8.04
N ALA A 9 8.01 -18.72 -8.94
CA ALA A 9 7.91 -18.34 -10.35
C ALA A 9 7.12 -17.04 -10.54
N THR A 10 5.98 -16.87 -9.85
CA THR A 10 5.21 -15.61 -9.90
C THR A 10 5.98 -14.44 -9.31
N ALA A 11 6.65 -14.62 -8.17
CA ALA A 11 7.48 -13.57 -7.57
C ALA A 11 8.67 -13.20 -8.47
N GLY A 12 9.37 -14.19 -9.04
CA GLY A 12 10.47 -13.99 -9.96
C GLY A 12 10.04 -13.32 -11.27
N PHE A 13 8.85 -13.65 -11.78
CA PHE A 13 8.25 -12.98 -12.92
C PHE A 13 7.90 -11.52 -12.60
N ILE A 14 7.21 -11.26 -11.48
CA ILE A 14 6.89 -9.89 -11.03
C ILE A 14 8.17 -9.05 -10.91
N LEU A 15 9.21 -9.59 -10.27
CA LEU A 15 10.52 -8.96 -10.13
C LEU A 15 11.21 -8.71 -11.47
N SER A 16 11.16 -9.67 -12.39
CA SER A 16 11.78 -9.55 -13.72
C SER A 16 11.04 -8.54 -14.60
N VAL A 17 9.72 -8.46 -14.48
CA VAL A 17 8.88 -7.47 -15.17
C VAL A 17 9.15 -6.07 -14.62
N LEU A 18 9.13 -5.91 -13.29
CA LEU A 18 9.50 -4.65 -12.62
C LEU A 18 10.91 -4.18 -12.99
N SER A 19 11.87 -5.10 -13.13
CA SER A 19 13.26 -4.76 -13.46
C SER A 19 13.48 -4.46 -14.95
N ARG A 20 12.62 -4.93 -15.86
CA ARG A 20 12.75 -4.71 -17.32
C ARG A 20 11.81 -3.65 -17.89
N GLY A 21 10.64 -3.40 -17.29
CA GLY A 21 9.64 -2.47 -17.80
C GLY A 21 9.99 -1.00 -17.60
N ARG A 22 10.48 -0.32 -18.66
CA ARG A 22 10.83 1.12 -18.62
C ARG A 22 9.64 2.01 -18.21
N GLN A 23 8.43 1.69 -18.68
CA GLN A 23 7.20 2.42 -18.32
C GLN A 23 6.81 2.20 -16.84
N GLN A 24 6.96 0.98 -16.33
CA GLN A 24 6.63 0.65 -14.94
C GLN A 24 7.57 1.36 -13.96
N LYS A 25 8.87 1.37 -14.27
CA LYS A 25 9.87 2.14 -13.50
C LYS A 25 9.56 3.64 -13.51
N LEU A 26 9.17 4.19 -14.66
CA LEU A 26 8.87 5.62 -14.78
C LEU A 26 7.66 6.00 -13.93
N VAL A 27 6.58 5.23 -13.97
CA VAL A 27 5.38 5.48 -13.14
C VAL A 27 5.71 5.32 -11.65
N PHE A 28 6.47 4.30 -11.27
CA PHE A 28 6.90 4.13 -9.88
C PHE A 28 7.75 5.31 -9.40
N LEU A 29 8.77 5.70 -10.17
CA LEU A 29 9.66 6.81 -9.83
C LEU A 29 8.91 8.14 -9.75
N LEU A 30 7.94 8.37 -10.62
CA LEU A 30 7.12 9.59 -10.59
C LEU A 30 6.31 9.67 -9.30
N ILE A 31 5.62 8.58 -8.93
CA ILE A 31 4.81 8.54 -7.71
C ILE A 31 5.70 8.59 -6.46
N PHE A 32 6.78 7.81 -6.44
CA PHE A 32 7.72 7.79 -5.31
C PHE A 32 8.43 9.14 -5.15
N GLY A 33 8.78 9.79 -6.25
CA GLY A 33 9.39 11.12 -6.29
C GLY A 33 8.53 12.19 -5.64
N ILE A 34 7.20 12.12 -5.78
CA ILE A 34 6.27 13.01 -5.05
C ILE A 34 6.42 12.81 -3.54
N GLY A 35 6.50 11.56 -3.07
CA GLY A 35 6.73 11.25 -1.66
C GLY A 35 8.06 11.79 -1.13
N VAL A 36 9.13 11.65 -1.93
CA VAL A 36 10.45 12.21 -1.60
C VAL A 36 10.40 13.74 -1.54
N ALA A 37 9.73 14.39 -2.50
CA ALA A 37 9.58 15.84 -2.51
C ALA A 37 8.87 16.36 -1.26
N LEU A 38 7.76 15.71 -0.85
CA LEU A 38 7.03 16.06 0.38
C LEU A 38 7.87 15.87 1.64
N VAL A 39 8.67 14.80 1.69
CA VAL A 39 9.61 14.55 2.77
C VAL A 39 10.67 15.65 2.85
N LEU A 40 11.28 15.99 1.72
CA LEU A 40 12.30 17.03 1.65
C LEU A 40 11.71 18.38 2.07
N GLU A 41 10.55 18.74 1.54
CA GLU A 41 9.81 19.93 1.92
C GLU A 41 9.59 19.98 3.44
N SER A 42 9.03 18.90 4.03
CA SER A 42 8.80 18.84 5.47
C SER A 42 10.08 18.97 6.31
N SER A 43 11.21 18.43 5.82
CA SER A 43 12.50 18.53 6.49
C SER A 43 13.09 19.95 6.44
N VAL A 44 12.95 20.64 5.30
CA VAL A 44 13.41 22.02 5.13
C VAL A 44 12.57 22.98 5.97
N TYR A 45 11.25 22.82 5.98
CA TYR A 45 10.36 23.62 6.83
C TYR A 45 10.66 23.42 8.32
N ALA A 46 10.92 22.19 8.76
CA ALA A 46 11.28 21.92 10.16
C ALA A 46 12.63 22.57 10.56
N SER A 47 13.58 22.66 9.63
CA SER A 47 14.88 23.32 9.85
C SER A 47 14.77 24.85 9.92
N MET A 48 13.94 25.46 9.05
CA MET A 48 13.82 26.91 8.90
C MET A 48 12.98 27.58 10.01
N HIS A 49 11.99 26.90 10.56
CA HIS A 49 11.02 27.48 11.51
C HIS A 49 10.85 26.61 12.76
N PRO A 50 11.88 26.55 13.65
CA PRO A 50 11.84 25.72 14.85
C PRO A 50 10.72 26.12 15.83
N GLU A 51 10.25 27.38 15.79
CA GLU A 51 9.24 27.90 16.73
C GLU A 51 7.80 27.93 16.18
N ARG A 52 7.57 27.65 14.88
CA ARG A 52 6.24 27.77 14.23
C ARG A 52 5.72 26.48 13.62
N ILE A 53 5.88 25.37 14.33
CA ILE A 53 5.30 24.08 13.93
C ILE A 53 3.80 24.04 14.30
N GLN A 54 3.01 24.94 13.70
CA GLN A 54 1.55 24.92 13.72
C GLN A 54 0.99 25.17 12.32
N VAL A 55 1.46 24.40 11.35
CA VAL A 55 0.64 24.16 10.15
C VAL A 55 -0.39 23.12 10.54
N ARG A 56 -1.67 23.46 10.42
CA ARG A 56 -2.84 22.65 10.80
C ARG A 56 -2.81 21.30 10.07
N GLY A 57 -2.23 20.28 10.72
CA GLY A 57 -2.07 18.91 10.18
C GLY A 57 -0.63 18.44 9.94
N ALA A 58 0.39 19.29 10.13
CA ALA A 58 1.80 18.87 10.10
C ALA A 58 2.20 18.18 11.44
N PRO A 59 3.19 17.27 11.42
CA PRO A 59 3.73 16.67 12.63
C PRO A 59 4.17 17.75 13.63
N ALA A 60 3.63 17.73 14.84
CA ALA A 60 4.01 18.68 15.89
C ALA A 60 5.36 18.26 16.48
N GLY A 61 6.43 18.99 16.13
CA GLY A 61 7.78 18.77 16.64
C GLY A 61 8.71 17.97 15.72
N PHE A 62 10.03 18.16 15.91
CA PHE A 62 11.10 17.49 15.18
C PHE A 62 11.00 15.95 15.22
N GLU A 63 10.64 15.39 16.38
CA GLU A 63 10.39 13.96 16.57
C GLU A 63 9.29 13.44 15.65
N SER A 64 8.16 14.16 15.56
CA SER A 64 7.01 13.80 14.74
C SER A 64 7.34 13.89 13.25
N SER A 65 8.24 14.80 12.84
CA SER A 65 8.72 14.85 11.46
C SER A 65 9.51 13.59 11.11
N ILE A 66 10.43 13.14 11.98
CA ILE A 66 11.25 11.94 11.75
C ILE A 66 10.39 10.67 11.68
N VAL A 67 9.36 10.57 12.53
CA VAL A 67 8.43 9.42 12.51
C VAL A 67 7.56 9.43 11.26
N SER A 68 7.24 10.61 10.70
CA SER A 68 6.43 10.72 9.48
C SER A 68 7.19 10.30 8.21
N LEU A 69 8.52 10.39 8.20
CA LEU A 69 9.37 10.06 7.05
C LEU A 69 9.09 8.66 6.47
N PRO A 70 9.24 7.55 7.23
CA PRO A 70 8.97 6.22 6.69
C PRO A 70 7.51 5.99 6.38
N LEU A 71 6.57 6.64 7.08
CA LEU A 71 5.15 6.52 6.79
C LEU A 71 4.85 7.14 5.42
N THR A 72 5.26 8.38 5.17
CA THR A 72 5.08 9.03 3.87
C THR A 72 5.73 8.24 2.75
N LEU A 73 7.01 7.84 2.90
CA LEU A 73 7.72 7.10 1.86
C LEU A 73 7.10 5.72 1.60
N SER A 74 6.69 4.99 2.64
CA SER A 74 6.06 3.66 2.49
C SER A 74 4.69 3.78 1.81
N PHE A 75 3.94 4.84 2.10
CA PHE A 75 2.66 5.13 1.44
C PHE A 75 2.83 5.30 -0.07
N PHE A 76 3.72 6.20 -0.49
CA PHE A 76 3.97 6.43 -1.92
C PHE A 76 4.59 5.23 -2.62
N ALA A 77 5.50 4.50 -1.96
CA ALA A 77 6.08 3.27 -2.50
C ALA A 77 5.02 2.18 -2.72
N MET A 78 4.14 1.95 -1.73
CA MET A 78 3.09 0.92 -1.83
C MET A 78 1.99 1.31 -2.82
N ILE A 79 1.59 2.58 -2.89
CA ILE A 79 0.65 3.06 -3.91
C ILE A 79 1.27 2.98 -5.30
N GLY A 80 2.53 3.39 -5.46
CA GLY A 80 3.27 3.29 -6.70
C GLY A 80 3.34 1.85 -7.18
N MET A 81 3.70 0.93 -6.29
CA MET A 81 3.74 -0.51 -6.58
C MET A 81 2.37 -1.06 -6.98
N ARG A 82 1.29 -0.70 -6.25
CA ARG A 82 -0.08 -1.07 -6.60
C ARG A 82 -0.51 -0.55 -7.97
N ARG A 83 -0.09 0.67 -8.35
CA ARG A 83 -0.37 1.26 -9.67
C ARG A 83 0.39 0.54 -10.77
N VAL A 84 1.67 0.20 -10.53
CA VAL A 84 2.48 -0.59 -11.45
C VAL A 84 1.89 -1.97 -11.71
N PHE A 85 1.33 -2.62 -10.68
CA PHE A 85 0.61 -3.88 -10.83
C PHE A 85 -0.60 -3.81 -11.78
N ARG A 86 -1.14 -2.63 -12.05
CA ARG A 86 -2.24 -2.45 -13.01
C ARG A 86 -1.77 -2.11 -14.43
N LEU A 87 -0.47 -1.94 -14.68
CA LEU A 87 0.05 -1.66 -16.02
C LEU A 87 0.27 -2.99 -16.75
N PRO A 88 -0.44 -3.27 -17.87
CA PRO A 88 -0.24 -4.51 -18.59
C PRO A 88 1.15 -4.51 -19.23
N SER A 89 2.05 -5.42 -18.83
CA SER A 89 3.34 -5.58 -19.51
C SER A 89 3.25 -6.52 -20.70
N GLU A 90 2.41 -7.55 -20.62
CA GLU A 90 2.22 -8.54 -21.70
C GLU A 90 0.77 -9.08 -21.68
N LEU A 91 -0.08 -8.61 -22.60
CA LEU A 91 -1.42 -9.16 -22.85
C LEU A 91 -1.47 -10.69 -23.07
N PRO A 92 -0.46 -11.35 -23.68
CA PRO A 92 -0.44 -12.80 -23.82
C PRO A 92 -0.38 -13.57 -22.49
N ALA A 93 0.24 -13.01 -21.45
CA ALA A 93 0.34 -13.65 -20.14
C ALA A 93 -1.02 -13.80 -19.44
N ASN A 94 -1.98 -12.92 -19.75
CA ASN A 94 -3.36 -13.01 -19.25
C ASN A 94 -4.00 -14.35 -19.65
N TRP A 95 -3.81 -14.79 -20.90
CA TRP A 95 -4.36 -16.06 -21.39
C TRP A 95 -3.77 -17.27 -20.68
N ILE A 96 -2.46 -17.29 -20.42
CA ILE A 96 -1.80 -18.41 -19.72
C ILE A 96 -2.36 -18.56 -18.30
N PHE A 97 -2.53 -17.46 -17.57
CA PHE A 97 -3.13 -17.50 -16.23
C PHE A 97 -4.62 -17.85 -16.24
N ARG A 98 -5.37 -17.48 -17.29
CA ARG A 98 -6.76 -17.92 -17.48
C ARG A 98 -6.87 -19.43 -17.69
N PHE A 99 -5.97 -20.02 -18.49
CA PHE A 99 -5.98 -21.47 -18.76
C PHE A 99 -5.42 -22.32 -17.61
N THR A 100 -4.54 -21.75 -16.77
CA THR A 100 -3.93 -22.44 -15.63
C THR A 100 -4.58 -22.09 -14.29
N GLU A 101 -5.70 -21.35 -14.30
CA GLU A 101 -6.40 -20.97 -13.07
C GLU A 101 -6.98 -22.20 -12.38
N GLN A 102 -6.33 -22.62 -11.30
CA GLN A 102 -6.84 -23.61 -10.39
C GLN A 102 -7.44 -22.90 -9.16
N PRO A 103 -8.70 -23.19 -8.77
CA PRO A 103 -9.37 -22.55 -7.64
C PRO A 103 -8.57 -22.63 -6.32
N GLU A 104 -7.85 -23.74 -6.14
CA GLU A 104 -7.03 -24.02 -4.97
C GLU A 104 -5.79 -23.10 -4.86
N LEU A 105 -5.25 -22.65 -5.99
CA LEU A 105 -4.06 -21.80 -6.02
C LEU A 105 -4.35 -20.31 -5.96
N ARG A 106 -5.61 -19.89 -6.19
CA ARG A 106 -6.04 -18.49 -6.18
C ARG A 106 -5.61 -17.75 -4.91
N ARG A 107 -5.83 -18.36 -3.74
CA ARG A 107 -5.43 -17.78 -2.45
C ARG A 107 -3.90 -17.62 -2.33
N SER A 108 -3.14 -18.62 -2.78
CA SER A 108 -1.68 -18.61 -2.69
C SER A 108 -1.04 -17.55 -3.61
N GLN A 109 -1.65 -17.30 -4.78
CA GLN A 109 -1.20 -16.26 -5.71
C GLN A 109 -1.48 -14.87 -5.14
N LEU A 110 -2.68 -14.63 -4.61
CA LEU A 110 -3.04 -13.36 -3.98
C LEU A 110 -2.18 -13.05 -2.73
N ASP A 111 -1.89 -14.08 -1.92
CA ASP A 111 -0.93 -13.95 -0.81
C ASP A 111 0.48 -13.58 -1.30
N THR A 112 0.89 -14.06 -2.48
CA THR A 112 2.17 -13.70 -3.08
C THR A 112 2.19 -12.23 -3.48
N VAL A 113 1.08 -11.68 -3.99
CA VAL A 113 0.93 -10.24 -4.28
C VAL A 113 1.07 -9.40 -3.01
N PHE A 114 0.36 -9.79 -1.92
CA PHE A 114 0.49 -9.11 -0.64
C PHE A 114 1.93 -9.11 -0.12
N ARG A 115 2.57 -10.28 -0.10
CA ARG A 115 3.95 -10.41 0.37
C ARG A 115 4.92 -9.61 -0.49
N THR A 116 4.71 -9.57 -1.81
CA THR A 116 5.53 -8.79 -2.73
C THR A 116 5.38 -7.29 -2.47
N LEU A 117 4.14 -6.81 -2.26
CA LEU A 117 3.87 -5.41 -1.93
C LEU A 117 4.55 -4.99 -0.63
N VAL A 118 4.41 -5.80 0.44
CA VAL A 118 5.02 -5.50 1.75
C VAL A 118 6.55 -5.58 1.68
N PHE A 119 7.08 -6.64 1.07
CA PHE A 119 8.53 -6.89 1.05
C PHE A 119 9.30 -5.92 0.15
N TRP A 120 8.73 -5.51 -0.98
CA TRP A 120 9.40 -4.59 -1.92
C TRP A 120 8.97 -3.14 -1.77
N GLY A 121 7.72 -2.88 -1.40
CA GLY A 121 7.20 -1.52 -1.26
C GLY A 121 7.45 -0.93 0.13
N GLY A 122 7.25 -1.71 1.18
CA GLY A 122 7.26 -1.19 2.55
C GLY A 122 8.56 -1.45 3.30
N LEU A 123 9.03 -2.70 3.33
CA LEU A 123 10.17 -3.12 4.15
C LEU A 123 11.47 -2.34 3.86
N PRO A 124 11.86 -2.07 2.60
CA PRO A 124 13.10 -1.35 2.30
C PRO A 124 13.07 0.09 2.83
N VAL A 125 11.89 0.73 2.80
CA VAL A 125 11.71 2.08 3.33
C VAL A 125 11.95 2.12 4.84
N LEU A 126 11.38 1.18 5.59
CA LEU A 126 11.63 1.11 7.03
C LEU A 126 13.10 0.87 7.35
N LEU A 127 13.76 -0.01 6.60
CA LEU A 127 15.18 -0.30 6.82
C LEU A 127 16.08 0.92 6.55
N VAL A 128 15.79 1.68 5.49
CA VAL A 128 16.55 2.90 5.14
C VAL A 128 16.30 4.00 6.17
N CYS A 129 15.07 4.13 6.68
CA CYS A 129 14.73 5.15 7.68
C CYS A 129 15.07 4.76 9.12
N ALA A 130 15.31 3.48 9.42
CA ALA A 130 15.57 3.00 10.78
C ALA A 130 16.79 3.65 11.43
N PRO A 131 17.96 3.81 10.78
CA PRO A 131 19.12 4.47 11.39
C PRO A 131 18.82 5.89 11.87
N ALA A 132 18.04 6.67 11.10
CA ALA A 132 17.64 8.01 11.48
C ALA A 132 16.75 8.01 12.73
N GLN A 133 15.88 7.01 12.89
CA GLN A 133 15.06 6.87 14.10
C GLN A 133 15.88 6.45 15.32
N PHE A 134 16.81 5.51 15.16
CA PHE A 134 17.72 5.12 16.23
C PHE A 134 18.62 6.28 16.68
N ALA A 135 19.03 7.15 15.76
CA ALA A 135 19.82 8.33 16.09
C ALA A 135 19.06 9.34 16.98
N VAL A 136 17.73 9.43 16.85
CA VAL A 136 16.91 10.41 17.58
C VAL A 136 16.26 9.83 18.83
N PHE A 137 15.66 8.64 18.72
CA PHE A 137 14.92 8.01 19.82
C PHE A 137 15.74 6.97 20.60
N GLY A 138 16.97 6.67 20.16
CA GLY A 138 17.79 5.63 20.76
C GLY A 138 17.09 4.25 20.69
N PRO A 139 17.19 3.43 21.75
CA PRO A 139 16.52 2.13 21.81
C PRO A 139 15.00 2.18 21.69
N ARG A 140 14.36 3.32 22.00
CA ARG A 140 12.90 3.48 21.90
C ARG A 140 12.41 3.46 20.44
N ALA A 141 13.30 3.66 19.47
CA ALA A 141 13.00 3.55 18.05
C ALA A 141 12.39 2.19 17.68
N VAL A 142 12.69 1.11 18.42
CA VAL A 142 12.09 -0.21 18.21
C VAL A 142 10.56 -0.16 18.29
N TRP A 143 10.01 0.58 19.26
CA TRP A 143 8.56 0.72 19.43
C TRP A 143 7.91 1.55 18.30
N ALA A 144 8.62 2.56 17.81
CA ALA A 144 8.19 3.35 16.66
C ALA A 144 8.17 2.47 15.39
N LEU A 145 9.25 1.74 15.12
CA LEU A 145 9.37 0.82 13.99
C LEU A 145 8.33 -0.30 14.05
N LEU A 146 8.04 -0.83 15.24
CA LEU A 146 7.01 -1.85 15.43
C LEU A 146 5.62 -1.31 15.07
N MET A 147 5.26 -0.11 15.53
CA MET A 147 3.98 0.50 15.18
C MET A 147 3.91 0.84 13.68
N GLN A 148 5.00 1.35 13.10
CA GLN A 148 5.09 1.64 11.66
C GLN A 148 4.97 0.39 10.80
N ALA A 149 5.58 -0.72 11.22
CA ALA A 149 5.42 -2.01 10.56
C ALA A 149 3.97 -2.51 10.61
N LEU A 150 3.30 -2.36 11.75
CA LEU A 150 1.88 -2.73 11.89
C LEU A 150 0.98 -1.84 11.00
N LEU A 151 1.22 -0.54 10.98
CA LEU A 151 0.53 0.40 10.10
C LEU A 151 0.75 0.07 8.63
N MET A 152 1.98 -0.22 8.23
CA MET A 152 2.31 -0.66 6.86
C MET A 152 1.54 -1.94 6.49
N LEU A 153 1.46 -2.92 7.40
CA LEU A 153 0.68 -4.13 7.16
C LEU A 153 -0.82 -3.80 7.01
N ALA A 154 -1.37 -2.92 7.84
CA ALA A 154 -2.75 -2.46 7.72
C ALA A 154 -3.00 -1.72 6.40
N LEU A 155 -2.06 -0.87 5.96
CA LEU A 155 -2.11 -0.19 4.68
C LEU A 155 -2.06 -1.20 3.52
N ALA A 156 -1.22 -2.23 3.60
CA ALA A 156 -1.15 -3.27 2.57
C ALA A 156 -2.48 -4.02 2.45
N GLU A 157 -3.10 -4.36 3.59
CA GLU A 157 -4.45 -4.93 3.63
C GLU A 157 -5.47 -4.01 2.97
N HIS A 158 -5.48 -2.71 3.35
CA HIS A 158 -6.37 -1.68 2.80
C HIS A 158 -6.23 -1.51 1.29
N LEU A 159 -5.00 -1.35 0.79
CA LEU A 159 -4.71 -1.20 -0.64
C LEU A 159 -5.16 -2.42 -1.46
N LEU A 160 -5.11 -3.61 -0.88
CA LEU A 160 -5.49 -4.85 -1.54
C LEU A 160 -6.95 -5.27 -1.28
N GLN A 161 -7.74 -4.44 -0.58
CA GLN A 161 -9.18 -4.67 -0.48
C GLN A 161 -9.84 -4.64 -1.86
N GLY A 162 -10.70 -5.61 -2.12
CA GLY A 162 -11.36 -5.77 -3.42
C GLY A 162 -10.39 -6.08 -4.57
N TRP A 163 -9.10 -6.32 -4.32
CA TRP A 163 -8.17 -6.72 -5.38
C TRP A 163 -8.44 -8.17 -5.78
N ARG A 164 -8.98 -8.35 -6.99
CA ARG A 164 -9.37 -9.66 -7.56
C ARG A 164 -8.62 -10.00 -8.83
N SER A 165 -7.58 -9.24 -9.16
CA SER A 165 -6.90 -9.30 -10.44
C SER A 165 -5.48 -9.81 -10.31
N ILE A 166 -4.98 -10.52 -11.32
CA ILE A 166 -3.57 -10.90 -11.35
C ILE A 166 -2.75 -9.69 -11.83
N PRO A 167 -1.71 -9.26 -11.09
CA PRO A 167 -0.91 -8.10 -11.48
C PRO A 167 -0.35 -8.27 -12.90
N PHE A 168 -0.33 -7.18 -13.67
CA PHE A 168 0.14 -7.08 -15.06
C PHE A 168 -0.74 -7.74 -16.13
N THR A 169 -1.87 -8.35 -15.77
CA THR A 169 -2.76 -9.03 -16.74
C THR A 169 -3.99 -8.20 -17.13
N CYS A 170 -4.38 -7.21 -16.31
CA CYS A 170 -5.62 -6.46 -16.53
C CYS A 170 -5.48 -5.37 -17.59
N GLN A 171 -6.41 -5.37 -18.55
CA GLN A 171 -6.63 -4.23 -19.43
C GLN A 171 -7.35 -3.13 -18.62
N GLN A 172 -6.71 -1.98 -18.44
CA GLN A 172 -7.36 -0.82 -17.83
C GLN A 172 -8.35 -0.22 -18.82
N ASN A 173 -9.60 -0.03 -18.39
CA ASN A 173 -10.55 0.81 -19.14
C ASN A 173 -10.41 2.26 -18.67
N PRO A 174 -9.92 3.20 -19.50
CA PRO A 174 -9.70 4.59 -19.10
C PRO A 174 -11.00 5.37 -18.80
N ALA A 175 -12.18 4.80 -19.07
CA ALA A 175 -13.45 5.54 -19.13
C ALA A 175 -14.14 5.86 -17.79
N ARG A 176 -13.68 5.39 -16.62
CA ARG A 176 -14.48 5.45 -15.36
C ARG A 176 -13.85 6.09 -14.13
N ARG A 177 -12.69 6.75 -14.21
CA ARG A 177 -12.10 7.39 -13.01
C ARG A 177 -12.24 8.90 -13.02
N HIS A 178 -13.18 9.42 -12.23
CA HIS A 178 -13.15 10.80 -11.75
C HIS A 178 -11.82 11.03 -11.02
N LEU A 179 -10.84 11.61 -11.72
CA LEU A 179 -9.48 11.82 -11.23
C LEU A 179 -9.46 12.63 -9.93
N MET A 180 -10.34 13.62 -9.82
CA MET A 180 -10.47 14.45 -8.62
C MET A 180 -10.89 13.64 -7.41
N LEU A 181 -11.96 12.84 -7.51
CA LEU A 181 -12.43 12.00 -6.39
C LEU A 181 -11.36 11.00 -5.93
N SER A 182 -10.69 10.34 -6.87
CA SER A 182 -9.59 9.42 -6.53
C SER A 182 -8.42 10.14 -5.86
N ALA A 183 -8.10 11.36 -6.29
CA ALA A 183 -7.04 12.16 -5.66
C ALA A 183 -7.44 12.59 -4.25
N SER A 184 -8.68 13.05 -4.04
CA SER A 184 -9.21 13.43 -2.73
C SER A 184 -9.13 12.29 -1.72
N VAL A 185 -9.51 11.07 -2.14
CA VAL A 185 -9.43 9.87 -1.29
C VAL A 185 -7.97 9.56 -0.93
N HIS A 186 -7.04 9.60 -1.88
CA HIS A 186 -5.62 9.34 -1.59
C HIS A 186 -4.97 10.43 -0.72
N ILE A 187 -5.40 11.68 -0.84
CA ILE A 187 -4.95 12.77 0.05
C ILE A 187 -5.43 12.52 1.47
N LEU A 188 -6.69 12.12 1.64
CA LEU A 188 -7.24 11.77 2.95
C LEU A 188 -6.53 10.55 3.55
N GLU A 189 -6.28 9.51 2.75
CA GLU A 189 -5.52 8.33 3.17
C GLU A 189 -4.11 8.70 3.61
N LEU A 190 -3.42 9.58 2.87
CA LEU A 190 -2.09 10.07 3.23
C LEU A 190 -2.12 10.82 4.57
N ALA A 191 -3.11 11.68 4.77
CA ALA A 191 -3.22 12.48 5.98
C ALA A 191 -3.46 11.61 7.23
N LEU A 192 -4.34 10.62 7.12
CA LEU A 192 -4.62 9.67 8.21
C LEU A 192 -3.42 8.75 8.45
N TYR A 193 -2.86 8.17 7.39
CA TYR A 193 -1.81 7.17 7.50
C TYR A 193 -0.48 7.75 7.95
N SER A 194 -0.07 8.89 7.40
CA SER A 194 1.24 9.48 7.69
C SER A 194 1.16 10.52 8.80
N PHE A 195 0.43 11.62 8.59
CA PHE A 195 0.50 12.77 9.48
C PHE A 195 -0.18 12.52 10.83
N MET A 196 -1.40 11.98 10.83
CA MET A 196 -2.10 11.65 12.08
C MET A 196 -1.37 10.55 12.85
N SER A 197 -1.03 9.43 12.18
CA SER A 197 -0.31 8.34 12.82
C SER A 197 1.02 8.77 13.41
N SER A 198 1.77 9.67 12.75
CA SER A 198 3.05 10.14 13.26
C SER A 198 2.90 10.82 14.61
N ASN A 199 1.92 11.72 14.74
CA ASN A 199 1.62 12.40 16.01
C ASN A 199 1.19 11.42 17.11
N PHE A 200 0.41 10.38 16.78
CA PHE A 200 0.03 9.36 17.76
C PHE A 200 1.19 8.46 18.18
N ILE A 201 2.09 8.12 17.25
CA ILE A 201 3.29 7.34 17.55
C ILE A 201 4.19 8.14 18.49
N THR A 202 4.47 9.40 18.17
CA THR A 202 5.33 10.23 19.03
C THR A 202 4.71 10.45 20.40
N ALA A 203 3.42 10.76 20.48
CA ALA A 203 2.71 10.84 21.77
C ALA A 203 2.79 9.52 22.56
N GLY A 204 2.65 8.38 21.89
CA GLY A 204 2.78 7.05 22.51
C GLY A 204 4.20 6.72 22.98
N LEU A 205 5.24 7.26 22.34
CA LEU A 205 6.62 7.06 22.82
C LEU A 205 6.88 7.74 24.17
N HIS A 206 6.12 8.80 24.49
CA HIS A 206 6.19 9.51 25.77
C HIS A 206 5.22 8.93 26.81
N ASP A 207 4.02 8.52 26.39
CA ASP A 207 3.02 7.88 27.26
C ASP A 207 2.72 6.42 26.85
N PRO A 208 3.08 5.44 27.70
CA PRO A 208 2.79 4.02 27.46
C PRO A 208 1.29 3.71 27.30
N GLY A 209 0.41 4.49 27.95
CA GLY A 209 -1.04 4.32 27.84
C GLY A 209 -1.54 4.61 26.43
N THR A 210 -1.15 5.76 25.89
CA THR A 210 -1.43 6.18 24.52
C THR A 210 -0.88 5.18 23.50
N TYR A 211 0.37 4.71 23.66
CA TYR A 211 0.95 3.70 22.77
C TYR A 211 0.13 2.41 22.74
N ARG A 212 -0.22 1.88 23.92
CA ARG A 212 -0.99 0.64 24.04
C ARG A 212 -2.37 0.76 23.39
N ASN A 213 -3.08 1.86 23.66
CA ASN A 213 -4.41 2.08 23.09
C ASN A 213 -4.35 2.21 21.57
N TYR A 214 -3.38 2.97 21.05
CA TYR A 214 -3.18 3.10 19.61
C TYR A 214 -2.78 1.78 18.97
N PHE A 215 -1.91 0.99 19.61
CA PHE A 215 -1.50 -0.32 19.12
C PHE A 215 -2.68 -1.28 19.01
N ILE A 216 -3.51 -1.36 20.04
CA ILE A 216 -4.73 -2.19 20.06
C ILE A 216 -5.68 -1.74 18.94
N PHE A 217 -5.87 -0.43 18.77
CA PHE A 217 -6.72 0.12 17.71
C PHE A 217 -6.21 -0.29 16.32
N VAL A 218 -4.94 -0.04 16.01
CA VAL A 218 -4.36 -0.39 14.69
C VAL A 218 -4.36 -1.90 14.48
N LEU A 219 -4.09 -2.70 15.51
CA LEU A 219 -4.14 -4.15 15.43
C LEU A 219 -5.55 -4.67 15.15
N ALA A 220 -6.56 -4.08 15.81
CA ALA A 220 -7.97 -4.41 15.56
C ALA A 220 -8.37 -4.07 14.12
N VAL A 221 -7.97 -2.90 13.62
CA VAL A 221 -8.15 -2.51 12.22
C VAL A 221 -7.47 -3.53 11.30
N PHE A 222 -6.19 -3.84 11.50
CA PHE A 222 -5.47 -4.83 10.71
C PHE A 222 -6.17 -6.19 10.68
N ILE A 223 -6.61 -6.71 11.83
CA ILE A 223 -7.33 -7.98 11.93
C ILE A 223 -8.67 -7.90 11.17
N TYR A 224 -9.40 -6.79 11.31
CA TYR A 224 -10.66 -6.58 10.60
C TYR A 224 -10.45 -6.57 9.08
N LEU A 225 -9.49 -5.78 8.57
CA LEU A 225 -9.19 -5.71 7.14
C LEU A 225 -8.71 -7.07 6.62
N ARG A 226 -7.86 -7.77 7.38
CA ARG A 226 -7.36 -9.10 7.02
C ARG A 226 -8.48 -10.14 6.97
N ARG A 227 -9.40 -10.12 7.94
CA ARG A 227 -10.58 -11.00 7.96
C ARG A 227 -11.50 -10.71 6.79
N LYS A 228 -11.77 -9.44 6.51
CA LYS A 228 -12.56 -9.01 5.35
C LYS A 228 -11.93 -9.52 4.06
N ARG A 229 -10.62 -9.31 3.88
CA ARG A 229 -9.87 -9.80 2.73
C ARG A 229 -9.95 -11.31 2.59
N LEU A 230 -9.72 -12.07 3.67
CA LEU A 230 -9.77 -13.54 3.64
C LEU A 230 -11.18 -14.10 3.35
N ARG A 231 -12.24 -13.37 3.71
CA ARG A 231 -13.62 -13.72 3.37
C ARG A 231 -13.93 -13.46 1.90
N GLU A 232 -13.45 -12.35 1.37
CA GLU A 232 -13.64 -11.97 -0.04
C GLU A 232 -12.75 -12.78 -0.99
N TRP A 233 -11.55 -13.19 -0.54
CA TRP A 233 -10.56 -13.93 -1.34
C TRP A 233 -10.91 -15.41 -1.49
N GLY A 234 -11.24 -15.79 -2.72
CA GLY A 234 -11.60 -17.15 -3.11
C GLY A 234 -13.10 -17.41 -3.22
N ALA A 235 -13.95 -16.49 -2.74
CA ALA A 235 -15.41 -16.59 -2.92
C ALA A 235 -15.86 -16.20 -4.34
N ALA A 236 -15.14 -15.27 -4.98
CA ALA A 236 -15.41 -14.82 -6.35
C ALA A 236 -14.30 -15.28 -7.33
N PRO A 237 -14.61 -15.49 -8.62
CA PRO A 237 -13.62 -15.73 -9.67
C PRO A 237 -12.69 -14.52 -9.83
N LEU A 238 -11.47 -14.74 -10.34
CA LEU A 238 -10.52 -13.65 -10.61
C LEU A 238 -11.06 -12.74 -11.73
N GLU A 239 -10.91 -11.44 -11.55
CA GLU A 239 -11.27 -10.43 -12.54
C GLU A 239 -10.08 -10.21 -13.48
N PHE A 240 -10.18 -10.77 -14.69
CA PHE A 240 -9.16 -10.66 -15.75
C PHE A 240 -9.41 -9.51 -16.73
N GLN A 241 -10.56 -8.84 -16.60
CA GLN A 241 -10.99 -7.69 -17.38
C GLN A 241 -11.91 -6.87 -16.46
N GLU A 242 -11.74 -5.55 -16.41
CA GLU A 242 -12.63 -4.67 -15.64
C GLU A 242 -14.01 -4.72 -16.34
N SER A 243 -14.89 -5.59 -15.86
CA SER A 243 -16.20 -5.82 -16.46
C SER A 243 -17.03 -4.55 -16.37
N LEU A 244 -17.57 -4.11 -17.51
CA LEU A 244 -18.72 -3.21 -17.53
C LEU A 244 -19.73 -3.75 -16.51
N THR A 245 -20.07 -3.00 -15.46
CA THR A 245 -21.46 -3.03 -15.01
C THR A 245 -22.26 -2.71 -16.26
N PRO A 246 -23.02 -3.65 -16.82
CA PRO A 246 -23.89 -3.28 -17.92
C PRO A 246 -24.88 -2.30 -17.30
N ASP A 247 -24.91 -1.05 -17.79
CA ASP A 247 -26.02 -0.12 -17.50
C ASP A 247 -27.36 -0.66 -18.02
N VAL A 248 -27.35 -1.83 -18.65
CA VAL A 248 -28.51 -2.59 -19.07
C VAL A 248 -28.46 -3.96 -18.39
N GLN A 249 -29.12 -4.08 -17.25
CA GLN A 249 -29.69 -5.37 -16.84
C GLN A 249 -30.57 -5.80 -18.02
N PRO A 250 -30.26 -6.89 -18.78
CA PRO A 250 -31.23 -7.39 -19.73
C PRO A 250 -32.42 -7.86 -18.90
N LEU A 251 -33.48 -7.05 -18.91
CA LEU A 251 -34.76 -7.37 -18.32
C LEU A 251 -35.15 -8.72 -18.94
N ASN A 252 -35.11 -9.76 -18.11
CA ASN A 252 -35.40 -11.12 -18.52
C ASN A 252 -36.91 -11.15 -18.84
N LEU A 253 -37.26 -10.83 -20.08
CA LEU A 253 -38.60 -11.03 -20.61
C LEU A 253 -38.80 -12.54 -20.70
N ILE A 254 -39.36 -13.09 -19.62
CA ILE A 254 -40.02 -14.38 -19.66
C ILE A 254 -41.25 -14.16 -20.54
N VAL A 255 -41.14 -14.56 -21.81
CA VAL A 255 -42.29 -14.76 -22.68
C VAL A 255 -42.94 -16.06 -22.22
N HIS A 256 -44.08 -15.94 -21.56
CA HIS A 256 -45.09 -17.00 -21.45
C HIS A 256 -46.41 -16.46 -22.00
#